data_AF-A0A1R3WN84-F1
#
_entry.id   AF-A0A1R3WN84-F1
#
_cell.length_a   1.000
_cell.length_b   1.000
_cell.length_c   1.000
_cell.angle_alpha   90.00
_cell.angle_beta   90.00
_cell.angle_gamma   90.00
#
_symmetry.space_group_name_H-M   'P 1'
#
loop_
_entity.id
_entity.type
_entity.pdbx_description
1 polymer ?
#
loop_
_entity_poly.entity_id
_entity_poly.type
_entity_poly.pdbx_seq_one_letter_code
_entity_poly.pdbx_strand_id
1 'polypeptide(L)'
;MLRPRGVAALALGLAVLLTAGCGIRIPADPEGTLEAVEGGTLRAGVSPNGDWIRLGDDQPAGTEADALRAFARAHDATVEWTVGSEEALVRGLENGDLDVVAGGLTDETPWTNKAGMTRPYAESTLADGSTVKLVMLVPLGENAFVSELETFLTAEATRKGTAP
;
A
#
# COMPACT_ATOMS: atom_id res chain seq x y z
N MET A 1 64.98 -5.95 4.81
CA MET A 1 63.94 -6.51 3.93
C MET A 1 62.66 -6.74 4.75
N LEU A 2 61.86 -5.69 4.93
CA LEU A 2 60.58 -5.77 5.67
C LEU A 2 59.51 -6.36 4.74
N ARG A 3 58.98 -7.53 5.09
CA ARG A 3 57.94 -8.23 4.31
C ARG A 3 56.64 -7.41 4.32
N PRO A 4 56.02 -7.12 3.16
CA PRO A 4 54.80 -6.29 3.07
C PRO A 4 53.55 -7.12 3.39
N ARG A 5 53.52 -7.78 4.55
CA ARG A 5 52.39 -8.63 4.97
C ARG A 5 51.20 -7.85 5.54
N GLY A 6 51.41 -6.60 5.97
CA GLY A 6 50.37 -5.76 6.59
C GLY A 6 49.41 -5.09 5.60
N VAL A 7 49.87 -4.79 4.38
CA VAL A 7 49.05 -4.04 3.39
C VAL A 7 47.99 -4.93 2.74
N ALA A 8 48.28 -6.21 2.53
CA ALA A 8 47.34 -7.16 1.93
C ALA A 8 46.15 -7.50 2.85
N ALA A 9 46.37 -7.52 4.18
CA ALA A 9 45.31 -7.81 5.15
C ALA A 9 44.31 -6.65 5.30
N LEU A 10 44.77 -5.40 5.16
CA LEU A 10 43.91 -4.22 5.24
C LEU A 10 43.03 -4.06 3.99
N ALA A 11 43.53 -4.45 2.81
CA ALA A 11 42.77 -4.41 1.56
C ALA A 11 41.65 -5.46 1.51
N LEU A 12 41.84 -6.62 2.15
CA LEU A 12 40.83 -7.68 2.17
C LEU A 12 39.68 -7.39 3.14
N GLY A 13 39.93 -6.68 4.24
CA GLY A 13 38.89 -6.27 5.19
C GLY A 13 37.94 -5.20 4.63
N LEU A 14 38.43 -4.29 3.77
CA LEU A 14 37.62 -3.22 3.18
C LEU A 14 36.71 -3.73 2.04
N ALA A 15 37.06 -4.85 1.39
CA ALA A 15 36.25 -5.44 0.33
C ALA A 15 35.00 -6.18 0.84
N VAL A 16 35.00 -6.67 2.09
CA VAL A 16 33.87 -7.42 2.69
C VAL A 16 32.76 -6.48 3.19
N LEU A 17 33.05 -5.21 3.46
CA LEU A 17 32.04 -4.22 3.86
C LEU A 17 31.21 -3.68 2.69
N LEU A 18 31.65 -3.87 1.45
CA LEU A 18 30.96 -3.38 0.25
C LEU A 18 29.87 -4.34 -0.27
N THR A 19 29.74 -5.55 0.31
CA THR A 19 28.71 -6.52 -0.09
C THR A 19 27.49 -6.54 0.83
N ALA A 20 27.42 -5.69 1.85
CA ALA A 20 26.25 -5.54 2.73
C ALA A 20 25.13 -4.65 2.14
N GLY A 21 25.20 -4.31 0.85
CA GLY A 21 24.21 -3.48 0.15
C GLY A 21 22.97 -4.21 -0.36
N CYS A 22 22.87 -5.53 -0.19
CA CYS A 22 21.80 -6.34 -0.81
C CYS A 22 20.43 -6.27 -0.10
N GLY A 23 20.25 -5.42 0.91
CA GLY A 23 19.01 -5.36 1.70
C GLY A 23 18.29 -4.02 1.75
N ILE A 24 18.82 -2.97 1.09
CA ILE A 24 18.17 -1.64 1.12
C ILE A 24 17.28 -1.53 -0.12
N ARG A 25 15.98 -1.77 0.04
CA ARG A 25 14.96 -1.36 -0.95
C ARG A 25 14.67 0.13 -0.76
N ILE A 26 14.75 0.89 -1.85
CA ILE A 26 14.35 2.30 -1.91
C ILE A 26 13.34 2.41 -3.06
N PRO A 27 12.07 2.74 -2.79
CA PRO A 27 11.50 3.09 -1.47
C PRO A 27 11.52 1.93 -0.46
N ALA A 28 11.48 2.25 0.83
CA ALA A 28 11.51 1.26 1.91
C ALA A 28 10.21 0.43 1.91
N ASP A 29 10.34 -0.88 2.12
CA ASP A 29 9.23 -1.84 2.18
C ASP A 29 9.67 -3.03 3.06
N PRO A 30 9.89 -2.78 4.37
CA PRO A 30 10.59 -3.73 5.23
C PRO A 30 9.88 -5.08 5.37
N GLU A 31 8.55 -5.12 5.33
CA GLU A 31 7.77 -6.37 5.38
C GLU A 31 7.56 -6.97 3.97
N GLY A 32 7.98 -6.26 2.92
CA GLY A 32 7.92 -6.74 1.54
C GLY A 32 6.50 -6.86 1.00
N THR A 33 5.59 -5.97 1.42
CA THR A 33 4.18 -5.99 1.02
C THR A 33 4.01 -6.00 -0.49
N LEU A 34 4.81 -5.22 -1.24
CA LEU A 34 4.70 -5.19 -2.69
C LEU A 34 5.08 -6.54 -3.31
N GLU A 35 6.15 -7.17 -2.84
CA GLU A 35 6.59 -8.48 -3.33
C GLU A 35 5.59 -9.59 -2.97
N ALA A 36 4.94 -9.51 -1.80
CA ALA A 36 3.90 -10.45 -1.41
C ALA A 36 2.65 -10.37 -2.32
N VAL A 37 2.35 -9.16 -2.83
CA VAL A 37 1.25 -8.93 -3.76
C VAL A 37 1.61 -9.35 -5.18
N GLU A 38 2.85 -9.18 -5.65
CA GLU A 38 3.26 -9.58 -7.01
C GLU A 38 3.12 -11.10 -7.26
N GLY A 39 2.16 -11.49 -8.11
CA GLY A 39 1.82 -12.88 -8.39
C GLY A 39 1.13 -13.61 -7.23
N GLY A 40 0.78 -12.88 -6.16
CA GLY A 40 0.32 -13.42 -4.89
C GLY A 40 -1.11 -13.02 -4.56
N THR A 41 -1.30 -12.46 -3.36
CA THR A 41 -2.62 -12.06 -2.85
C THR A 41 -2.54 -10.68 -2.23
N LEU A 42 -3.50 -9.82 -2.60
CA LEU A 42 -3.76 -8.55 -1.93
C LEU A 42 -4.79 -8.77 -0.82
N ARG A 43 -4.36 -8.66 0.45
CA ARG A 43 -5.24 -8.77 1.62
C ARG A 43 -5.91 -7.44 1.88
N ALA A 44 -7.12 -7.28 1.36
CA ALA A 44 -7.86 -6.02 1.37
C ALA A 44 -8.94 -5.99 2.46
N GLY A 45 -8.81 -5.05 3.38
CA GLY A 45 -9.84 -4.67 4.32
C GLY A 45 -10.83 -3.68 3.70
N VAL A 46 -12.13 -3.91 3.84
CA VAL A 46 -13.14 -2.96 3.35
C VAL A 46 -14.24 -2.69 4.36
N SER A 47 -14.60 -1.41 4.50
CA SER A 47 -15.74 -0.95 5.28
C SER A 47 -16.87 -0.50 4.33
N PRO A 48 -18.11 -1.03 4.45
CA PRO A 48 -19.22 -0.60 3.60
C PRO A 48 -19.52 0.89 3.73
N ASN A 49 -19.51 1.60 2.61
CA ASN A 49 -19.76 3.03 2.56
C ASN A 49 -20.20 3.45 1.15
N GLY A 50 -21.49 3.78 1.00
CA GLY A 50 -22.05 4.35 -0.23
C GLY A 50 -21.69 3.57 -1.50
N ASP A 51 -21.31 4.30 -2.55
CA ASP A 51 -20.92 3.71 -3.84
C ASP A 51 -19.45 3.23 -3.88
N TRP A 52 -18.65 3.57 -2.87
CA TRP A 52 -17.24 3.18 -2.78
C TRP A 52 -17.08 1.71 -2.47
N ILE A 53 -17.78 1.25 -1.43
CA ILE A 53 -17.84 -0.15 -1.00
C ILE A 53 -19.28 -0.50 -0.67
N ARG A 54 -19.81 -1.48 -1.39
CA ARG A 54 -21.10 -2.13 -1.14
C ARG A 54 -20.86 -3.61 -0.89
N LEU A 55 -21.62 -4.18 0.03
CA LEU A 55 -21.65 -5.62 0.19
C LEU A 55 -22.44 -6.21 -0.99
N GLY A 56 -21.76 -7.00 -1.82
CA GLY A 56 -22.41 -7.83 -2.83
C GLY A 56 -22.77 -9.19 -2.25
N ASP A 57 -23.44 -10.02 -3.06
CA ASP A 57 -23.87 -11.36 -2.64
C ASP A 57 -22.66 -12.30 -2.40
N ASP A 58 -21.61 -12.19 -3.22
CA ASP A 58 -20.40 -13.04 -3.11
C ASP A 58 -19.13 -12.27 -2.71
N GLN A 59 -18.98 -11.02 -3.15
CA GLN A 59 -17.79 -10.20 -2.90
C GLN A 59 -18.13 -8.71 -2.77
N PRO A 60 -17.27 -7.90 -2.12
CA PRO A 60 -17.40 -6.45 -2.12
C PRO A 60 -17.45 -5.85 -3.54
N ALA A 61 -18.39 -4.94 -3.74
CA ALA A 61 -18.59 -4.18 -4.98
C ALA A 61 -18.41 -2.68 -4.71
N GLY A 62 -18.39 -1.86 -5.77
CA GLY A 62 -18.21 -0.42 -5.66
C GLY A 62 -16.88 0.06 -6.24
N THR A 63 -16.71 1.38 -6.34
CA THR A 63 -15.60 1.98 -7.09
C THR A 63 -14.23 1.65 -6.50
N GLU A 64 -14.11 1.58 -5.18
CA GLU A 64 -12.85 1.22 -4.51
C GLU A 64 -12.59 -0.28 -4.55
N ALA A 65 -13.63 -1.11 -4.41
CA ALA A 65 -13.49 -2.56 -4.60
C ALA A 65 -13.05 -2.89 -6.03
N ASP A 66 -13.58 -2.18 -7.03
CA ASP A 66 -13.19 -2.32 -8.43
C ASP A 66 -11.74 -1.87 -8.67
N ALA A 67 -11.31 -0.78 -8.02
CA ALA A 67 -9.93 -0.29 -8.07
C ALA A 67 -8.94 -1.31 -7.47
N LEU A 68 -9.23 -1.86 -6.30
CA LEU A 68 -8.38 -2.89 -5.66
C LEU A 68 -8.31 -4.18 -6.48
N ARG A 69 -9.42 -4.62 -7.08
CA ARG A 69 -9.40 -5.76 -8.02
C ARG A 69 -8.57 -5.45 -9.26
N ALA A 70 -8.63 -4.23 -9.77
CA ALA A 70 -7.84 -3.83 -10.93
C ALA A 70 -6.34 -3.74 -10.58
N PHE A 71 -5.99 -3.25 -9.39
CA PHE A 71 -4.63 -3.24 -8.87
C PHE A 71 -4.08 -4.66 -8.75
N ALA A 72 -4.77 -5.54 -8.03
CA ALA A 72 -4.35 -6.94 -7.90
C ALA A 72 -4.13 -7.61 -9.26
N ARG A 73 -5.05 -7.43 -10.21
CA ARG A 73 -4.88 -7.96 -11.58
C ARG A 73 -3.66 -7.39 -12.33
N ALA A 74 -3.30 -6.12 -12.10
CA ALA A 74 -2.14 -5.51 -12.73
C ALA A 74 -0.82 -6.11 -12.21
N HIS A 75 -0.84 -6.70 -11.01
CA HIS A 75 0.28 -7.40 -10.39
C HIS A 75 0.11 -8.92 -10.41
N ASP A 76 -0.72 -9.47 -11.29
CA ASP A 76 -0.99 -10.92 -11.39
C ASP A 76 -1.46 -11.58 -10.07
N ALA A 77 -2.12 -10.81 -9.20
CA ALA A 77 -2.64 -11.23 -7.91
C ALA A 77 -4.16 -11.40 -7.86
N THR A 78 -4.62 -12.09 -6.82
CA THR A 78 -6.03 -12.14 -6.41
C THR A 78 -6.28 -11.28 -5.17
N VAL A 79 -7.52 -10.89 -4.93
CA VAL A 79 -7.89 -10.16 -3.70
C VAL A 79 -8.48 -11.12 -2.68
N GLU A 80 -7.97 -11.09 -1.46
CA GLU A 80 -8.61 -11.69 -0.28
C GLU A 80 -9.29 -10.59 0.53
N TRP A 81 -10.60 -10.72 0.76
CA TRP A 81 -11.40 -9.67 1.36
C TRP A 81 -11.62 -9.90 2.85
N THR A 82 -11.40 -8.86 3.65
CA THR A 82 -11.86 -8.76 5.03
C THR A 82 -12.85 -7.62 5.15
N VAL A 83 -14.10 -7.92 5.54
CA VAL A 83 -15.12 -6.88 5.81
C VAL A 83 -15.13 -6.56 7.30
N GLY A 84 -15.07 -5.28 7.66
CA GLY A 84 -15.06 -4.88 9.06
C GLY A 84 -15.28 -3.40 9.29
N SER A 85 -15.35 -3.00 10.56
CA SER A 85 -15.30 -1.58 10.93
C SER A 85 -13.88 -1.03 10.73
N GLU A 86 -13.75 0.27 10.47
CA GLU A 86 -12.44 0.92 10.26
C GLU A 86 -11.44 0.60 11.38
N GLU A 87 -11.86 0.67 12.64
CA GLU A 87 -10.99 0.37 13.79
C GLU A 87 -10.47 -1.08 13.76
N ALA A 88 -11.30 -2.05 13.38
CA ALA A 88 -10.89 -3.44 13.27
C ALA A 88 -9.92 -3.65 12.10
N LEU A 89 -10.17 -2.97 10.97
CA LEU A 89 -9.32 -3.04 9.79
C LEU A 89 -7.97 -2.36 10.01
N VAL A 90 -7.93 -1.23 10.71
CA VAL A 90 -6.67 -0.55 11.08
C VAL A 90 -5.84 -1.42 12.02
N ARG A 91 -6.46 -2.12 12.97
CA ARG A 91 -5.72 -3.13 13.75
C ARG A 91 -5.18 -4.25 12.87
N GLY A 92 -5.91 -4.66 11.84
CA GLY A 92 -5.42 -5.61 10.85
C GLY A 92 -4.17 -5.12 10.11
N LEU A 93 -4.12 -3.84 9.75
CA LEU A 93 -2.91 -3.21 9.21
C LEU A 93 -1.75 -3.24 10.22
N GLU A 94 -2.00 -2.85 11.48
CA GLU A 94 -0.99 -2.82 12.55
C GLU A 94 -0.40 -4.22 12.84
N ASN A 95 -1.22 -5.26 12.70
CA ASN A 95 -0.81 -6.65 12.93
C ASN A 95 -0.15 -7.31 11.71
N GLY A 96 -0.17 -6.64 10.55
CA GLY A 96 0.30 -7.22 9.28
C GLY A 96 -0.66 -8.25 8.69
N ASP A 97 -1.94 -8.25 9.11
CA ASP A 97 -2.99 -9.12 8.58
C ASP A 97 -3.57 -8.58 7.25
N LEU A 98 -3.46 -7.28 7.01
CA LEU A 98 -3.98 -6.57 5.84
C LEU A 98 -2.88 -5.75 5.16
N ASP A 99 -2.99 -5.61 3.84
CA ASP A 99 -2.09 -4.81 3.00
C ASP A 99 -2.69 -3.44 2.65
N VAL A 100 -4.02 -3.35 2.63
CA VAL A 100 -4.74 -2.12 2.27
C VAL A 100 -6.12 -2.09 2.91
N VAL A 101 -6.58 -0.91 3.28
CA VAL A 101 -7.94 -0.66 3.77
C VAL A 101 -8.60 0.44 2.93
N ALA A 102 -9.82 0.14 2.47
CA ALA A 102 -10.69 1.03 1.71
C ALA A 102 -12.09 1.11 2.34
N GLY A 103 -12.86 2.13 2.00
CA GLY A 103 -14.17 2.38 2.60
C GLY A 103 -14.66 3.81 2.46
N GLY A 104 -14.22 4.55 1.44
CA GLY A 104 -14.49 5.97 1.28
C GLY A 104 -13.83 6.82 2.38
N LEU A 105 -12.62 6.45 2.79
CA LEU A 105 -11.85 7.19 3.78
C LEU A 105 -11.37 8.51 3.19
N THR A 106 -11.30 9.55 4.01
CA THR A 106 -10.86 10.88 3.58
C THR A 106 -9.47 11.22 4.07
N ASP A 107 -8.86 12.25 3.48
CA ASP A 107 -7.57 12.81 3.93
C ASP A 107 -7.63 13.46 5.34
N GLU A 108 -8.82 13.53 5.94
CA GLU A 108 -9.05 13.93 7.34
C GLU A 108 -9.12 12.73 8.31
N THR A 109 -8.81 11.52 7.83
CA THR A 109 -8.86 10.27 8.63
C THR A 109 -8.06 10.37 9.95
N PRO A 110 -8.61 9.87 11.08
CA PRO A 110 -7.93 9.91 12.37
C PRO A 110 -6.80 8.88 12.51
N TRP A 111 -6.63 8.01 11.50
CA TRP A 111 -5.76 6.83 11.58
C TRP A 111 -4.29 7.09 11.19
N THR A 112 -3.90 8.33 10.89
CA THR A 112 -2.56 8.71 10.39
C THR A 112 -1.39 8.34 11.32
N ASN A 113 -1.65 8.14 12.61
CA ASN A 113 -0.62 7.68 13.57
C ASN A 113 -0.47 6.15 13.65
N LYS A 114 -1.40 5.39 13.05
CA LYS A 114 -1.50 3.93 13.14
C LYS A 114 -1.37 3.23 11.79
N ALA A 115 -1.66 3.94 10.71
CA ALA A 115 -1.58 3.45 9.35
C ALA A 115 -0.92 4.51 8.45
N GLY A 116 -0.22 4.04 7.42
CA GLY A 116 0.13 4.88 6.29
C GLY A 116 -1.14 5.27 5.53
N MET A 117 -1.06 6.35 4.76
CA MET A 117 -2.16 6.86 3.96
C MET A 117 -1.64 7.15 2.56
N THR A 118 -2.39 6.75 1.53
CA THR A 118 -2.08 7.17 0.16
C THR A 118 -2.29 8.68 0.02
N ARG A 119 -1.66 9.30 -0.97
CA ARG A 119 -2.14 10.57 -1.49
C ARG A 119 -3.61 10.45 -1.94
N PRO A 120 -4.37 11.56 -1.92
CA PRO A 120 -5.70 11.59 -2.52
C PRO A 120 -5.67 11.11 -3.97
N TYR A 121 -6.55 10.16 -4.30
CA TYR A 121 -6.65 9.63 -5.68
C TYR A 121 -7.95 9.99 -6.38
N ALA A 122 -8.95 10.46 -5.65
CA ALA A 122 -10.21 10.91 -6.24
C ALA A 122 -10.89 11.97 -5.37
N GLU A 123 -11.74 12.77 -6.00
CA GLU A 123 -12.70 13.62 -5.32
C GLU A 123 -14.12 13.06 -5.45
N SER A 124 -14.93 13.28 -4.42
CA SER A 124 -16.36 12.92 -4.44
C SER A 124 -17.18 13.99 -3.75
N THR A 125 -18.35 14.30 -4.31
CA THR A 125 -19.32 15.18 -3.69
C THR A 125 -20.25 14.38 -2.78
N LEU A 126 -20.35 14.76 -1.51
CA LEU A 126 -21.25 14.17 -0.54
C LEU A 126 -22.69 14.68 -0.71
N ALA A 127 -23.63 14.05 -0.02
CA ALA A 127 -25.05 14.40 -0.07
C ALA A 127 -25.35 15.84 0.41
N ASP A 128 -24.49 16.41 1.25
CA ASP A 128 -24.58 17.79 1.73
C ASP A 128 -23.94 18.82 0.78
N GLY A 129 -23.39 18.36 -0.36
CA GLY A 129 -22.74 19.20 -1.36
C GLY A 129 -21.26 19.50 -1.07
N SER A 130 -20.71 19.01 0.05
CA SER A 130 -19.27 19.12 0.32
C SER A 130 -18.47 18.18 -0.59
N THR A 131 -17.26 18.60 -0.97
CA THR A 131 -16.32 17.76 -1.70
C THR A 131 -15.32 17.17 -0.72
N VAL A 132 -15.12 15.85 -0.78
CA VAL A 132 -14.11 15.13 -0.03
C VAL A 132 -13.07 14.51 -0.95
N LYS A 133 -11.86 14.35 -0.42
CA LYS A 133 -10.74 13.70 -1.09
C LYS A 133 -10.56 12.30 -0.54
N LEU A 134 -10.57 11.31 -1.41
CA LEU A 134 -10.53 9.90 -1.03
C LEU A 134 -9.10 9.39 -0.93
N VAL A 135 -8.84 8.62 0.11
CA VAL A 135 -7.55 7.97 0.40
C VAL A 135 -7.78 6.51 0.79
N MET A 136 -6.74 5.69 0.67
CA MET A 136 -6.70 4.35 1.25
C MET A 136 -5.67 4.33 2.39
N LEU A 137 -5.89 3.45 3.36
CA LEU A 137 -4.91 3.20 4.42
C LEU A 137 -4.09 1.96 4.09
N VAL A 138 -2.84 1.97 4.51
CA VAL A 138 -1.83 0.94 4.23
C VAL A 138 -0.94 0.75 5.45
N PRO A 139 -0.14 -0.33 5.56
CA PRO A 139 0.78 -0.51 6.68
C PRO A 139 1.80 0.65 6.76
N LEU A 140 2.19 1.01 7.97
CA LEU A 140 3.20 2.06 8.19
C LEU A 140 4.59 1.57 7.71
N GLY A 141 5.25 2.35 6.88
CA GLY A 141 6.64 2.10 6.46
C GLY A 141 6.80 1.34 5.13
N GLU A 142 5.72 0.78 4.58
CA GLU A 142 5.67 0.04 3.30
C GLU A 142 5.63 1.00 2.09
N ASN A 143 6.59 1.93 2.02
CA ASN A 143 6.62 3.03 1.06
C ASN A 143 6.71 2.57 -0.40
N ALA A 144 7.32 1.41 -0.69
CA ALA A 144 7.35 0.89 -2.07
C ALA A 144 5.95 0.48 -2.51
N PHE A 145 5.25 -0.28 -1.65
CA PHE A 145 3.84 -0.62 -1.87
C PHE A 145 2.96 0.63 -2.00
N VAL A 146 3.09 1.60 -1.09
CA VAL A 146 2.32 2.86 -1.15
C VAL A 146 2.56 3.59 -2.48
N SER A 147 3.81 3.72 -2.90
CA SER A 147 4.18 4.43 -4.12
C SER A 147 3.59 3.77 -5.37
N GLU A 148 3.62 2.44 -5.43
CA GLU A 148 3.05 1.68 -6.53
C GLU A 148 1.52 1.80 -6.57
N LEU A 149 0.86 1.62 -5.42
CA LEU A 149 -0.58 1.77 -5.29
C LEU A 149 -1.04 3.18 -5.70
N GLU A 150 -0.37 4.23 -5.24
CA GLU A 150 -0.67 5.60 -5.63
C GLU A 150 -0.51 5.87 -7.12
N THR A 151 0.55 5.33 -7.72
CA THR A 151 0.82 5.46 -9.15
C THR A 151 -0.31 4.82 -9.95
N PHE A 152 -0.72 3.61 -9.56
CA PHE A 152 -1.86 2.92 -10.15
C PHE A 152 -3.17 3.70 -10.00
N LEU A 153 -3.50 4.12 -8.77
CA LEU A 153 -4.75 4.83 -8.47
C LEU A 153 -4.84 6.16 -9.23
N THR A 154 -3.73 6.90 -9.34
CA THR A 154 -3.67 8.14 -10.12
C THR A 154 -3.93 7.89 -11.60
N ALA A 155 -3.35 6.83 -12.17
CA ALA A 155 -3.58 6.45 -13.56
C ALA A 155 -5.05 6.05 -13.79
N GLU A 156 -5.64 5.28 -12.87
CA GLU A 156 -7.05 4.88 -12.90
C GLU A 156 -8.00 6.09 -12.82
N ALA A 157 -7.76 7.00 -11.87
CA ALA A 157 -8.58 8.20 -11.70
C ALA A 157 -8.49 9.13 -12.92
N THR A 158 -7.30 9.26 -13.52
CA THR A 158 -7.12 10.01 -14.76
C THR A 158 -7.91 9.39 -15.92
N ARG A 159 -7.88 8.05 -16.07
CA ARG A 159 -8.67 7.35 -17.08
C ARG A 159 -10.18 7.55 -16.91
N LYS A 160 -10.64 7.64 -15.66
CA LYS A 160 -12.07 7.79 -15.31
C LYS A 160 -12.52 9.26 -15.24
N GLY A 161 -11.61 10.22 -15.31
CA GLY A 161 -11.91 11.65 -15.16
C GLY A 161 -12.29 12.05 -13.73
N THR A 162 -11.82 11.29 -12.73
CA THR A 162 -12.13 11.50 -11.30
C THR A 162 -10.90 11.93 -10.49
N ALA A 163 -9.79 12.27 -11.15
CA ALA A 163 -8.58 12.71 -10.48
C ALA A 163 -8.84 14.03 -9.70
N PRO A 164 -8.22 14.17 -8.51
CA PRO A 164 -8.34 15.37 -7.67
C PRO A 164 -7.61 16.60 -8.24
#